data_AF-A0A939AEV5-F1
#
_entry.id   AF-A0A939AEV5-F1
#
_cell.length_a   1.000
_cell.length_b   1.000
_cell.length_c   1.000
_cell.angle_alpha   90.00
_cell.angle_beta   90.00
_cell.angle_gamma   90.00
#
_symmetry.space_group_name_H-M   'P 1'
#
loop_
_entity.id
_entity.type
_entity.pdbx_description
1 polymer ?
#
loop_
_entity_poly.entity_id
_entity_poly.type
_entity_poly.pdbx_seq_one_letter_code
_entity_poly.pdbx_strand_id
1 'polypeptide(L)'
;EMIEARIKQIKAQIEETTSDYDKEKLQERLAKLSSGVAVIRIGAATETEMKEKKARVDDALHATRAAVQEGIVPGGGVTLIHAAKALKDVKGLIHEEKVAFEIMAKALERPTYQIVANAGAEGAVIVEKLKTYKDIHMGYDAAVGIFTDLFKAGIIDPAKVVRSAIQNASSIAGLFLTTECIVTDIKEAEAPAPMPNPGMGGMY
;
A
#
# COMPACT_ATOMS: atom_id res chain seq x y z
N GLU A 1 -2.76 7.73 -39.77
CA GLU A 1 -3.94 8.11 -40.59
C GLU A 1 -5.29 7.89 -39.89
N MET A 2 -5.78 6.67 -39.64
CA MET A 2 -7.12 6.47 -39.03
C MET A 2 -7.26 7.06 -37.62
N ILE A 3 -6.22 6.98 -36.79
CA ILE A 3 -6.23 7.54 -35.43
C ILE A 3 -6.32 9.07 -35.45
N GLU A 4 -5.56 9.71 -36.34
CA GLU A 4 -5.57 11.17 -36.50
C GLU A 4 -6.92 11.68 -37.02
N ALA A 5 -7.53 10.94 -37.96
CA ALA A 5 -8.88 11.22 -38.42
C ALA A 5 -9.89 11.15 -37.26
N ARG A 6 -9.75 10.15 -36.37
CA ARG A 6 -10.62 10.01 -35.20
C ARG A 6 -10.41 11.13 -34.17
N ILE A 7 -9.16 11.55 -33.94
CA ILE A 7 -8.82 12.69 -33.08
C ILE A 7 -9.49 13.97 -33.62
N LYS A 8 -9.43 14.22 -34.94
CA LYS A 8 -10.08 15.37 -35.57
C LYS A 8 -11.61 15.34 -35.41
N GLN A 9 -12.25 14.18 -35.60
CA GLN A 9 -13.69 14.02 -35.37
C GLN A 9 -14.09 14.35 -33.93
N ILE A 10 -13.36 13.84 -32.94
CA ILE A 10 -13.68 14.08 -31.52
C ILE A 10 -13.49 15.55 -31.14
N LYS A 11 -12.47 16.23 -31.69
CA LYS A 11 -12.28 17.68 -31.50
C LYS A 11 -13.48 18.49 -32.01
N ALA A 12 -13.97 18.19 -33.22
CA ALA A 12 -15.17 18.85 -33.75
C ALA A 12 -16.41 18.60 -32.87
N GLN A 13 -16.60 17.37 -32.39
CA GLN A 13 -17.73 17.03 -31.49
C GLN A 13 -17.69 17.77 -30.15
N ILE A 14 -16.49 18.10 -29.63
CA ILE A 14 -16.33 18.89 -28.40
C ILE A 14 -16.79 20.35 -28.61
N GLU A 15 -16.53 20.91 -29.80
CA GLU A 15 -16.92 22.28 -30.15
C GLU A 15 -18.42 22.41 -30.42
N GLU A 16 -19.04 21.38 -31.00
CA GLU A 16 -20.48 21.37 -31.34
C GLU A 16 -21.39 21.06 -30.14
N THR A 17 -20.91 20.29 -29.16
CA THR A 17 -21.76 19.92 -28.02
C THR A 17 -21.96 21.10 -27.05
N THR A 18 -23.18 21.23 -26.54
CA THR A 18 -23.55 22.23 -25.52
C THR A 18 -23.64 21.61 -24.11
N SER A 19 -23.53 20.29 -24.01
CA SER A 19 -23.58 19.54 -22.76
C SER A 19 -22.18 19.44 -22.14
N ASP A 20 -22.02 19.98 -20.93
CA ASP A 20 -20.74 19.93 -20.21
C ASP A 20 -20.32 18.49 -19.87
N TYR A 21 -21.29 17.62 -19.57
CA TYR A 21 -21.07 16.19 -19.37
C TYR A 21 -20.46 15.53 -20.61
N ASP A 22 -20.99 15.83 -21.79
CA ASP A 22 -20.50 15.25 -23.05
C ASP A 22 -19.13 15.82 -23.43
N LYS A 23 -18.87 17.11 -23.15
CA LYS A 23 -17.55 17.71 -23.31
C LYS A 23 -16.50 16.97 -22.49
N GLU A 24 -16.79 16.72 -21.22
CA GLU A 24 -15.86 16.03 -20.32
C GLU A 24 -15.57 14.61 -20.82
N LYS A 25 -16.60 13.85 -21.22
CA LYS A 25 -16.41 12.49 -21.77
C LYS A 25 -15.69 12.44 -23.11
N LEU A 26 -15.92 13.42 -23.98
CA LEU A 26 -15.19 13.51 -25.24
C LEU A 26 -13.72 13.92 -25.00
N GLN A 27 -13.44 14.80 -24.03
CA GLN A 27 -12.08 15.16 -23.63
C GLN A 27 -11.32 13.97 -23.04
N GLU A 28 -11.94 13.16 -22.17
CA GLU A 28 -11.34 11.92 -21.66
C GLU A 28 -10.92 10.97 -22.80
N ARG A 29 -11.79 10.81 -23.81
CA ARG A 29 -11.53 9.95 -24.97
C ARG A 29 -10.45 10.52 -25.87
N LEU A 30 -10.49 11.83 -26.12
CA LEU A 30 -9.47 12.54 -26.87
C LEU A 30 -8.10 12.33 -26.22
N ALA A 31 -8.00 12.53 -24.91
CA ALA A 31 -6.79 12.33 -24.13
C ALA A 31 -6.26 10.90 -24.28
N LYS A 32 -7.11 9.87 -24.20
CA LYS A 32 -6.70 8.46 -24.39
C LYS A 32 -6.14 8.18 -25.79
N LEU A 33 -6.66 8.85 -26.82
CA LEU A 33 -6.20 8.66 -28.20
C LEU A 33 -4.95 9.47 -28.54
N SER A 34 -4.78 10.64 -27.94
CA SER A 34 -3.64 11.53 -28.20
C SER A 34 -2.43 11.28 -27.31
N SER A 35 -2.62 10.72 -26.10
CA SER A 35 -1.56 10.61 -25.08
C SER A 35 -0.52 9.51 -25.31
N GLY A 36 -0.69 8.65 -26.33
CA GLY A 36 0.28 7.60 -26.64
C GLY A 36 0.53 6.62 -25.48
N VAL A 37 1.52 5.74 -25.64
CA VAL A 37 1.94 4.79 -24.58
C VAL A 37 3.45 4.84 -24.45
N ALA A 38 3.93 5.23 -23.27
CA ALA A 38 5.35 5.15 -22.95
C ALA A 38 5.73 3.71 -22.59
N VAL A 39 6.74 3.15 -23.26
CA VAL A 39 7.22 1.78 -23.02
C VAL A 39 8.60 1.85 -22.37
N ILE A 40 8.72 1.33 -21.15
CA ILE A 40 10.00 1.21 -20.44
C ILE A 40 10.57 -0.18 -20.71
N ARG A 41 11.75 -0.24 -21.36
CA ARG A 41 12.44 -1.50 -21.67
C ARG A 41 13.53 -1.76 -20.63
N ILE A 42 13.46 -2.90 -19.94
CA ILE A 42 14.39 -3.26 -18.87
C ILE A 42 15.44 -4.25 -19.39
N GLY A 43 16.71 -3.86 -19.28
CA GLY A 43 17.86 -4.72 -19.59
C GLY A 43 18.57 -5.21 -18.33
N ALA A 44 19.05 -6.46 -18.38
CA ALA A 44 19.91 -7.10 -17.38
C ALA A 44 20.81 -8.16 -18.05
N ALA A 45 21.82 -8.65 -17.32
CA ALA A 45 22.78 -9.63 -17.84
C ALA A 45 22.20 -11.05 -17.93
N THR A 46 21.30 -11.40 -17.01
CA THR A 46 20.58 -12.70 -17.00
C THR A 46 19.06 -12.50 -16.99
N GLU A 47 18.32 -13.55 -17.37
CA GLU A 47 16.86 -13.51 -17.36
C GLU A 47 16.29 -13.32 -15.94
N THR A 48 16.90 -13.97 -14.94
CA THR A 48 16.47 -13.87 -13.55
C THR A 48 16.61 -12.44 -13.03
N GLU A 49 17.74 -11.78 -13.31
CA GLU A 49 17.94 -10.37 -12.95
C GLU A 49 17.01 -9.44 -13.74
N MET A 50 16.72 -9.76 -15.00
CA MET A 50 15.78 -8.97 -15.81
C MET A 50 14.38 -9.00 -15.18
N LYS A 51 13.93 -10.17 -14.74
CA LYS A 51 12.63 -10.34 -14.06
C LYS A 51 12.58 -9.58 -12.73
N GLU A 52 13.61 -9.68 -11.91
CA GLU A 52 13.71 -8.96 -10.64
C GLU A 52 13.71 -7.43 -10.85
N LYS A 53 14.58 -6.94 -11.75
CA LYS A 53 14.69 -5.51 -12.04
C LYS A 53 13.42 -4.96 -12.67
N LYS A 54 12.74 -5.75 -13.51
CA LYS A 54 11.44 -5.38 -14.06
C LYS A 54 10.41 -5.21 -12.95
N ALA A 55 10.28 -6.18 -12.05
CA ALA A 55 9.36 -6.08 -10.92
C ALA A 55 9.66 -4.84 -10.07
N ARG A 56 10.93 -4.55 -9.79
CA ARG A 56 11.35 -3.37 -9.04
C ARG A 56 10.98 -2.06 -9.74
N VAL A 57 11.09 -1.99 -11.07
CA VAL A 57 10.69 -0.80 -11.84
C VAL A 57 9.17 -0.66 -11.87
N ASP A 58 8.44 -1.76 -12.00
CA ASP A 58 6.98 -1.75 -11.92
C ASP A 58 6.53 -1.21 -10.54
N ASP A 59 7.13 -1.68 -9.44
CA ASP A 59 6.84 -1.17 -8.10
C ASP A 59 7.14 0.32 -7.96
N ALA A 60 8.31 0.78 -8.42
CA ALA A 60 8.69 2.18 -8.38
C ALA A 60 7.75 3.07 -9.22
N LEU A 61 7.29 2.59 -10.37
CA LEU A 61 6.33 3.29 -11.22
C LEU A 61 4.99 3.47 -10.51
N HIS A 62 4.49 2.43 -9.85
CA HIS A 62 3.23 2.50 -9.10
C HIS A 62 3.34 3.41 -7.88
N ALA A 63 4.43 3.32 -7.11
CA ALA A 63 4.70 4.20 -5.98
C ALA A 63 4.76 5.68 -6.41
N THR A 64 5.47 5.97 -7.50
CA THR A 64 5.59 7.33 -8.04
C THR A 64 4.23 7.86 -8.52
N ARG A 65 3.43 7.04 -9.20
CA ARG A 65 2.07 7.41 -9.60
C ARG A 65 1.18 7.73 -8.39
N ALA A 66 1.26 6.93 -7.33
CA ALA A 66 0.53 7.18 -6.10
C ALA A 66 0.99 8.47 -5.41
N ALA A 67 2.30 8.73 -5.39
CA ALA A 67 2.88 9.95 -4.85
C ALA A 67 2.45 11.21 -5.62
N VAL A 68 2.35 11.14 -6.96
CA VAL A 68 1.86 12.25 -7.78
C VAL A 68 0.38 12.55 -7.51
N GLN A 69 -0.43 11.54 -7.17
CA GLN A 69 -1.87 11.70 -6.96
C GLN A 69 -2.23 12.35 -5.63
N GLU A 70 -1.64 11.89 -4.52
CA GLU A 70 -2.01 12.34 -3.15
C GLU A 70 -0.83 12.92 -2.37
N GLY A 71 0.34 13.06 -2.98
CA GLY A 71 1.55 13.56 -2.32
C GLY A 71 2.32 12.47 -1.56
N ILE A 72 3.33 12.92 -0.82
CA ILE A 72 4.24 12.10 -0.02
C ILE A 72 4.23 12.54 1.44
N VAL A 73 4.52 11.61 2.33
CA VAL A 73 4.61 11.83 3.78
C VAL A 73 5.90 11.19 4.32
N PRO A 74 6.37 11.61 5.51
CA PRO A 74 7.47 10.94 6.19
C PRO A 74 7.19 9.44 6.36
N GLY A 75 8.13 8.61 5.90
CA GLY A 75 7.97 7.16 5.91
C GLY A 75 8.26 6.53 7.28
N GLY A 76 8.68 5.27 7.29
CA GLY A 76 9.09 4.57 8.51
C GLY A 76 7.99 4.42 9.57
N GLY A 77 6.72 4.58 9.16
CA GLY A 77 5.55 4.53 10.04
C GLY A 77 5.34 5.76 10.93
N VAL A 78 6.23 6.78 10.91
CA VAL A 78 6.13 7.93 11.82
C VAL A 78 4.86 8.75 11.57
N THR A 79 4.41 8.84 10.32
CA THR A 79 3.16 9.52 9.96
C THR A 79 1.96 8.95 10.72
N LEU A 80 1.92 7.63 10.95
CA LEU A 80 0.83 6.97 11.68
C LEU A 80 0.87 7.28 13.18
N ILE A 81 2.07 7.41 13.77
CA ILE A 81 2.26 7.87 15.15
C ILE A 81 1.69 9.29 15.33
N HIS A 82 1.92 10.18 14.36
CA HIS A 82 1.35 11.52 14.40
C HIS A 82 -0.18 11.50 14.19
N ALA A 83 -0.68 10.67 13.29
CA ALA A 83 -2.13 10.49 13.11
C ALA A 83 -2.81 9.98 14.40
N ALA A 84 -2.16 9.09 15.15
CA ALA A 84 -2.67 8.59 16.43
C ALA A 84 -2.83 9.71 17.49
N LYS A 85 -2.04 10.79 17.42
CA LYS A 85 -2.21 11.95 18.31
C LYS A 85 -3.53 12.67 18.05
N ALA A 86 -3.90 12.85 16.78
CA ALA A 86 -5.15 13.52 16.40
C ALA A 86 -6.40 12.78 16.90
N LEU A 87 -6.33 11.45 17.07
CA LEU A 87 -7.43 10.67 17.64
C LEU A 87 -7.75 11.07 19.10
N LYS A 88 -6.76 11.58 19.86
CA LYS A 88 -6.96 11.99 21.26
C LYS A 88 -7.78 13.27 21.41
N ASP A 89 -7.86 14.07 20.36
CA ASP A 89 -8.57 15.35 20.38
C ASP A 89 -10.07 15.20 20.06
N VAL A 90 -10.52 13.99 19.71
CA VAL A 90 -11.93 13.70 19.40
C VAL A 90 -12.76 13.66 20.69
N LYS A 91 -13.80 14.49 20.76
CA LYS A 91 -14.69 14.66 21.92
C LYS A 91 -16.06 14.03 21.66
N GLY A 92 -16.81 13.77 22.73
CA GLY A 92 -18.19 13.30 22.65
C GLY A 92 -18.36 11.79 22.50
N LEU A 93 -17.27 11.01 22.61
CA LEU A 93 -17.29 9.56 22.45
C LEU A 93 -17.95 8.86 23.64
N ILE A 94 -18.74 7.82 23.36
CA ILE A 94 -19.20 6.87 24.38
C ILE A 94 -18.05 5.96 24.84
N HIS A 95 -18.25 5.19 25.92
CA HIS A 95 -17.18 4.36 26.49
C HIS A 95 -16.57 3.37 25.48
N GLU A 96 -17.42 2.68 24.72
CA GLU A 96 -16.99 1.67 23.73
C GLU A 96 -16.17 2.31 22.60
N GLU A 97 -16.60 3.48 22.11
CA GLU A 97 -15.86 4.24 21.10
C GLU A 97 -14.50 4.70 21.60
N LYS A 98 -14.39 5.10 22.88
CA LYS A 98 -13.09 5.45 23.47
C LYS A 98 -12.15 4.25 23.49
N VAL A 99 -12.63 3.08 23.87
CA VAL A 99 -11.84 1.84 23.86
C VAL A 99 -11.39 1.51 22.43
N ALA A 100 -12.28 1.63 21.44
CA ALA A 100 -11.93 1.42 20.03
C ALA A 100 -10.86 2.41 19.54
N PHE A 101 -10.94 3.68 19.93
CA PHE A 101 -9.95 4.70 19.60
C PHE A 101 -8.59 4.41 20.23
N GLU A 102 -8.55 3.94 21.47
CA GLU A 102 -7.30 3.52 22.12
C GLU A 102 -6.67 2.31 21.44
N ILE A 103 -7.47 1.34 21.00
CA ILE A 103 -7.00 0.19 20.20
C ILE A 103 -6.41 0.69 18.88
N MET A 104 -7.11 1.58 18.18
CA MET A 104 -6.65 2.15 16.91
C MET A 104 -5.34 2.93 17.09
N ALA A 105 -5.23 3.77 18.12
CA ALA A 105 -4.02 4.53 18.42
C ALA A 105 -2.82 3.60 18.65
N LYS A 106 -3.00 2.51 19.39
CA LYS A 106 -1.95 1.49 19.59
C LYS A 106 -1.60 0.75 18.30
N ALA A 107 -2.60 0.42 17.48
CA ALA A 107 -2.38 -0.25 16.19
C ALA A 107 -1.56 0.62 15.23
N LEU A 108 -1.80 1.94 15.21
CA LEU A 108 -1.07 2.90 14.38
C LEU A 108 0.42 3.02 14.74
N GLU A 109 0.80 2.71 15.98
CA GLU A 109 2.20 2.69 16.44
C GLU A 109 2.95 1.42 15.99
N ARG A 110 2.22 0.35 15.64
CA ARG A 110 2.78 -0.97 15.38
C ARG A 110 3.69 -1.06 14.15
N PRO A 111 3.41 -0.38 13.02
CA PRO A 111 4.31 -0.41 11.86
C PRO A 111 5.72 0.07 12.19
N THR A 112 5.85 1.20 12.88
CA THR A 112 7.15 1.72 13.32
C THR A 112 7.84 0.76 14.29
N TYR A 113 7.09 0.22 15.27
CA TYR A 113 7.63 -0.78 16.20
C TYR A 113 8.23 -1.96 15.43
N GLN A 114 7.51 -2.49 14.43
CA GLN A 114 7.96 -3.66 13.69
C GLN A 114 9.21 -3.37 12.86
N ILE A 115 9.27 -2.20 12.21
CA ILE A 115 10.46 -1.76 11.45
C ILE A 115 11.69 -1.69 12.36
N VAL A 116 11.55 -1.07 13.53
CA VAL A 116 12.63 -0.91 14.50
C VAL A 116 13.07 -2.25 15.09
N ALA A 117 12.12 -3.12 15.44
CA ALA A 117 12.39 -4.45 15.97
C ALA A 117 13.11 -5.33 14.93
N ASN A 118 12.72 -5.25 13.66
CA ASN A 118 13.40 -5.95 12.57
C ASN A 118 14.85 -5.45 12.37
N ALA A 119 15.14 -4.20 12.72
CA ALA A 119 16.48 -3.63 12.72
C ALA A 119 17.30 -3.98 14.00
N GLY A 120 16.75 -4.79 14.91
CA GLY A 120 17.42 -5.22 16.15
C GLY A 120 17.46 -4.18 17.27
N ALA A 121 16.71 -3.08 17.14
CA ALA A 121 16.59 -2.05 18.16
C ALA A 121 15.30 -2.20 18.98
N GLU A 122 15.26 -1.57 20.16
CA GLU A 122 14.11 -1.68 21.07
C GLU A 122 12.92 -0.82 20.57
N GLY A 123 11.98 -1.46 19.89
CA GLY A 123 10.85 -0.81 19.22
C GLY A 123 10.02 0.08 20.13
N ALA A 124 9.72 -0.37 21.36
CA ALA A 124 8.91 0.40 22.31
C ALA A 124 9.58 1.71 22.71
N VAL A 125 10.89 1.70 22.96
CA VAL A 125 11.67 2.89 23.35
C VAL A 125 11.71 3.91 22.22
N ILE A 126 11.93 3.46 20.97
CA ILE A 126 11.96 4.36 19.81
C ILE A 126 10.59 4.97 19.54
N VAL A 127 9.52 4.17 19.58
CA VAL A 127 8.14 4.68 19.40
C VAL A 127 7.78 5.72 20.46
N GLU A 128 8.04 5.43 21.74
CA GLU A 128 7.78 6.40 22.81
C GLU A 128 8.57 7.69 22.65
N LYS A 129 9.83 7.60 22.19
CA LYS A 129 10.62 8.79 21.87
C LYS A 129 10.02 9.59 20.72
N LEU A 130 9.61 8.95 19.62
CA LEU A 130 8.98 9.62 18.47
C LEU A 130 7.67 10.32 18.85
N LYS A 131 6.90 9.75 19.80
CA LYS A 131 5.67 10.39 20.32
C LYS A 131 5.95 11.74 20.98
N THR A 132 7.15 11.98 21.51
CA THR A 132 7.52 13.29 22.09
C THR A 132 7.81 14.36 21.05
N TYR A 133 8.08 14.00 19.79
CA TYR A 133 8.43 14.95 18.74
C TYR A 133 7.21 15.74 18.24
N LYS A 134 7.39 17.05 18.13
CA LYS A 134 6.40 17.98 17.55
C LYS A 134 6.58 18.14 16.05
N ASP A 135 7.83 18.13 15.60
CA ASP A 135 8.16 18.12 14.19
C ASP A 135 7.76 16.78 13.58
N ILE A 136 6.90 16.83 12.57
CA ILE A 136 6.36 15.65 11.88
C ILE A 136 7.37 15.00 10.95
N HIS A 137 8.45 15.70 10.61
CA HIS A 137 9.50 15.19 9.72
C HIS A 137 10.55 14.37 10.48
N MET A 138 10.65 14.55 11.80
CA MET A 138 11.60 13.82 12.62
C MET A 138 11.14 12.38 12.85
N GLY A 139 11.93 11.43 12.37
CA GLY A 139 11.69 10.00 12.51
C GLY A 139 12.94 9.25 12.96
N TYR A 140 12.90 7.93 12.78
CA TYR A 140 14.02 7.04 13.05
C TYR A 140 14.40 6.32 11.75
N ASP A 141 15.62 6.57 11.29
CA ASP A 141 16.21 5.82 10.18
C ASP A 141 16.72 4.49 10.73
N ALA A 142 15.96 3.42 10.46
CA ALA A 142 16.27 2.08 10.92
C ALA A 142 17.45 1.43 10.17
N ALA A 143 17.84 1.95 9.00
CA ALA A 143 18.97 1.39 8.25
C ALA A 143 20.32 1.75 8.90
N VAL A 144 20.41 2.95 9.48
CA VAL A 144 21.64 3.44 10.16
C VAL A 144 21.48 3.63 11.67
N GLY A 145 20.25 3.52 12.19
CA GLY A 145 19.96 3.54 13.63
C GLY A 145 19.97 4.93 14.28
N ILE A 146 19.57 5.98 13.56
CA ILE A 146 19.61 7.36 14.06
C ILE A 146 18.27 8.08 13.93
N PHE A 147 18.04 9.05 14.81
CA PHE A 147 16.91 9.98 14.67
C PHE A 147 17.29 11.10 13.70
N THR A 148 16.47 11.32 12.68
CA THR A 148 16.74 12.30 11.63
C THR A 148 15.45 12.80 10.99
N ASP A 149 15.56 13.88 10.22
CA ASP A 149 14.52 14.35 9.31
C ASP A 149 14.40 13.34 8.16
N LEU A 150 13.26 12.65 8.09
CA LEU A 150 13.04 11.56 7.13
C LEU A 150 12.95 12.06 5.69
N PHE A 151 12.50 13.29 5.45
CA PHE A 151 12.52 13.85 4.10
C PHE A 151 13.95 14.07 3.62
N LYS A 152 14.82 14.60 4.48
CA LYS A 152 16.24 14.77 4.16
C LYS A 152 16.96 13.43 3.99
N ALA A 153 16.55 12.40 4.73
CA ALA A 153 17.06 11.04 4.58
C ALA A 153 16.49 10.31 3.35
N GLY A 154 15.49 10.86 2.66
CA GLY A 154 14.83 10.22 1.52
C GLY A 154 13.87 9.07 1.91
N ILE A 155 13.50 8.98 3.19
CA ILE A 155 12.58 7.97 3.71
C ILE A 155 11.16 8.53 3.63
N ILE A 156 10.51 8.29 2.49
CA ILE A 156 9.19 8.82 2.16
C ILE A 156 8.24 7.70 1.76
N ASP A 157 6.96 7.87 2.10
CA ASP A 157 5.89 7.00 1.65
C ASP A 157 4.86 7.82 0.86
N PRO A 158 4.26 7.29 -0.22
CA PRO A 158 3.11 7.92 -0.85
C PRO A 158 1.94 8.00 0.14
N ALA A 159 1.34 9.19 0.30
CA ALA A 159 0.25 9.41 1.24
C ALA A 159 -0.94 8.46 0.99
N LYS A 160 -1.23 8.21 -0.29
CA LYS A 160 -2.23 7.25 -0.75
C LYS A 160 -2.00 5.85 -0.19
N VAL A 161 -0.75 5.36 -0.19
CA VAL A 161 -0.42 4.01 0.27
C VAL A 161 -0.65 3.90 1.77
N VAL A 162 -0.17 4.89 2.54
CA VAL A 162 -0.35 4.93 4.00
C VAL A 162 -1.84 4.97 4.36
N ARG A 163 -2.63 5.82 3.69
CA ARG A 163 -4.08 5.93 3.88
C ARG A 163 -4.81 4.62 3.53
N SER A 164 -4.53 4.06 2.36
CA SER A 164 -5.18 2.83 1.89
C SER A 164 -4.84 1.64 2.77
N ALA A 165 -3.61 1.54 3.26
CA ALA A 165 -3.20 0.47 4.18
C ALA A 165 -4.06 0.48 5.45
N ILE A 166 -4.25 1.65 6.07
CA ILE A 166 -5.07 1.78 7.27
C ILE A 166 -6.55 1.52 6.98
N GLN A 167 -7.11 2.09 5.91
CA GLN A 167 -8.52 1.88 5.58
C GLN A 167 -8.84 0.41 5.33
N ASN A 168 -7.99 -0.30 4.59
CA ASN A 168 -8.18 -1.72 4.31
C ASN A 168 -8.03 -2.57 5.58
N ALA A 169 -7.02 -2.27 6.42
CA ALA A 169 -6.84 -2.97 7.69
C ALA A 169 -8.02 -2.77 8.63
N SER A 170 -8.50 -1.53 8.79
CA SER A 170 -9.67 -1.22 9.62
C SER A 170 -10.94 -1.87 9.08
N SER A 171 -11.12 -1.93 7.76
CA SER A 171 -12.28 -2.58 7.12
C SER A 171 -12.35 -4.06 7.46
N ILE A 172 -11.23 -4.79 7.28
CA ILE A 172 -11.17 -6.22 7.60
C ILE A 172 -11.26 -6.45 9.11
N ALA A 173 -10.60 -5.64 9.93
CA ALA A 173 -10.70 -5.76 11.39
C ALA A 173 -12.15 -5.58 11.87
N GLY A 174 -12.88 -4.60 11.33
CA GLY A 174 -14.29 -4.39 11.62
C GLY A 174 -15.14 -5.61 11.26
N LEU A 175 -14.95 -6.17 10.07
CA LEU A 175 -15.65 -7.39 9.64
C LEU A 175 -15.43 -8.55 10.62
N PHE A 176 -14.17 -8.82 10.99
CA PHE A 176 -13.83 -9.89 11.93
C PHE A 176 -14.40 -9.67 13.32
N LEU A 177 -14.34 -8.43 13.85
CA LEU A 177 -14.87 -8.10 15.17
C LEU A 177 -16.38 -8.29 15.28
N THR A 178 -17.10 -8.16 14.16
CA THR A 178 -18.56 -8.37 14.10
C THR A 178 -18.97 -9.76 13.59
N THR A 179 -18.01 -10.66 13.37
CA THR A 179 -18.29 -12.01 12.86
C THR A 179 -18.64 -12.94 14.02
N GLU A 180 -19.89 -13.36 14.09
CA GLU A 180 -20.40 -14.27 15.14
C GLU A 180 -20.21 -15.76 14.82
N CYS A 181 -20.11 -16.12 13.54
CA CYS A 181 -20.04 -17.52 13.10
C CYS A 181 -19.20 -17.68 11.82
N ILE A 182 -18.43 -18.77 11.76
CA ILE A 182 -17.67 -19.20 10.58
C ILE A 182 -18.02 -20.65 10.28
N VAL A 183 -18.35 -20.93 9.02
CA VAL A 183 -18.59 -22.30 8.52
C VAL A 183 -17.43 -22.69 7.61
N THR A 184 -16.89 -23.88 7.83
CA THR A 184 -15.79 -24.45 7.05
C THR A 184 -16.13 -25.87 6.62
N ASP A 185 -15.52 -26.33 5.54
CA ASP A 185 -15.59 -27.72 5.12
C ASP A 185 -14.98 -28.64 6.18
N ILE A 186 -15.56 -29.84 6.31
CA ILE A 186 -15.01 -30.89 7.17
C ILE A 186 -13.73 -31.40 6.51
N LYS A 187 -12.63 -31.46 7.29
CA LYS A 187 -11.37 -32.01 6.81
C LYS A 187 -11.58 -33.46 6.34
N GLU A 188 -11.35 -33.71 5.06
CA GLU A 188 -11.36 -35.07 4.52
C GLU A 188 -10.21 -35.88 5.14
N ALA A 189 -10.46 -37.16 5.42
CA ALA A 189 -9.40 -38.05 5.86
C ALA A 189 -8.40 -38.24 4.70
N GLU A 190 -7.11 -38.07 4.99
CA GLU A 190 -6.07 -38.40 4.02
C GLU A 190 -6.26 -39.86 3.58
N ALA A 191 -6.37 -40.08 2.27
CA ALA A 191 -6.44 -41.42 1.72
C ALA A 191 -5.26 -42.23 2.27
N PRO A 192 -5.47 -43.46 2.77
CA PRO A 192 -4.37 -44.27 3.29
C PRO A 192 -3.30 -44.35 2.22
N ALA A 193 -2.08 -43.91 2.58
CA ALA A 193 -0.94 -43.99 1.69
C ALA A 193 -0.88 -45.42 1.13
N PRO A 194 -0.72 -45.61 -0.19
CA PRO A 194 -0.66 -46.94 -0.76
C PRO A 194 0.40 -47.74 -0.02
N MET A 195 -0.02 -48.81 0.65
CA MET A 195 0.91 -49.68 1.36
C MET A 195 2.00 -50.10 0.38
N PRO A 196 3.29 -50.01 0.75
CA PRO A 196 4.36 -50.51 -0.09
C PRO A 196 4.06 -51.98 -0.40
N ASN A 197 3.83 -52.29 -1.67
CA ASN A 197 3.62 -53.65 -2.12
C ASN A 197 4.87 -54.47 -1.74
N PRO A 198 4.78 -55.49 -0.87
CA PRO A 198 5.95 -56.28 -0.45
C PRO A 198 6.57 -57.12 -1.58
N GLY A 199 6.03 -57.07 -2.80
CA GLY A 199 6.39 -57.96 -3.90
C GLY A 199 7.37 -57.43 -4.96
N MET A 200 7.92 -56.21 -4.85
CA MET A 200 8.87 -55.67 -5.83
C MET A 200 10.30 -55.51 -5.25
N GLY A 201 10.68 -56.43 -4.36
CA GLY A 201 12.06 -56.61 -3.94
C GLY A 201 12.81 -57.52 -4.90
N GLY A 202 13.52 -56.94 -5.85
CA GLY A 202 14.65 -57.58 -6.53
C GLY A 202 14.40 -58.03 -7.97
N MET A 203 14.66 -57.14 -8.92
CA MET A 203 15.60 -57.41 -10.01
C MET A 203 16.18 -56.08 -10.49
N TYR A 204 17.50 -56.10 -10.72
CA TYR A 204 18.29 -55.07 -11.39
C TYR A 204 17.68 -54.65 -12.72
#